data_AF-A0A949JNS1-F1
#
_entry.id   AF-A0A949JNS1-F1
#
_cell.length_a   1.000
_cell.length_b   1.000
_cell.length_c   1.000
_cell.angle_alpha   90.00
_cell.angle_beta   90.00
_cell.angle_gamma   90.00
#
_symmetry.space_group_name_H-M   'P 1'
#
loop_
_entity.id
_entity.type
_entity.pdbx_description
1 polymer ?
#
loop_
_entity_poly.entity_id
_entity_poly.type
_entity_poly.pdbx_seq_one_letter_code
_entity_poly.pdbx_strand_id
1 'polypeptide(L)'
;MAPRPGGPAAVDPEKALKLFGLAPSATLRDLNTSYRCLVRKYHPDYNPDRKSWAHEAMVKINSAYDAAMDHLASLRYEEIEERLDEEIKAHDRFTELFAAIANSVLEGVFIYYQYGLENPFIREQGVPRFRYRLALRKVAAGISQLERLQPPNAVDTETLEVFSSFSIAFLQCMRMDRIQDPSDSRSEKAAYRHYRTGSELLDDAIRKLLFRAELSGPRTRAAPHGFPVCHAEFMKVLIEHGDSSWVTDAAIKSYLLDTVGKLEGIGPRVPTLGIGQ
;
A
#
# COMPACT_ATOMS: atom_id res chain seq x y z
N MET A 1 20.93 21.19 -17.36
CA MET A 1 22.37 20.97 -17.09
C MET A 1 23.12 21.45 -18.33
N ALA A 2 24.01 22.45 -18.21
CA ALA A 2 24.70 23.04 -19.36
C ALA A 2 25.69 22.03 -19.97
N PRO A 3 25.87 22.00 -21.32
CA PRO A 3 26.81 21.09 -21.96
C PRO A 3 28.25 21.49 -21.63
N ARG A 4 29.10 20.53 -21.25
CA ARG A 4 30.54 20.76 -21.02
C ARG A 4 31.26 21.01 -22.36
N PRO A 5 32.24 21.94 -22.40
CA PRO A 5 32.94 22.30 -23.64
C PRO A 5 33.90 21.17 -24.08
N GLY A 6 34.06 21.06 -25.40
CA GLY A 6 34.66 19.93 -26.13
C GLY A 6 35.96 19.36 -25.55
N GLY A 7 35.91 18.07 -25.21
CA GLY A 7 37.07 17.21 -24.98
C GLY A 7 37.72 16.73 -26.29
N PRO A 8 38.94 16.17 -26.23
CA PRO A 8 39.65 15.63 -27.40
C PRO A 8 38.76 14.59 -28.11
N ALA A 9 38.84 14.55 -29.45
CA ALA A 9 38.03 13.73 -30.36
C ALA A 9 37.33 12.56 -29.67
N ALA A 10 36.01 12.66 -29.50
CA ALA A 10 35.19 11.69 -28.78
C ALA A 10 35.57 10.27 -29.22
N VAL A 11 36.29 9.55 -28.35
CA VAL A 11 36.67 8.18 -28.62
C VAL A 11 35.37 7.38 -28.65
N ASP A 12 35.11 6.76 -29.79
CA ASP A 12 33.95 5.90 -29.98
C ASP A 12 33.94 4.81 -28.89
N PRO A 13 32.89 4.75 -28.05
CA PRO A 13 32.85 3.87 -26.89
C PRO A 13 32.92 2.39 -27.29
N GLU A 14 32.41 1.99 -28.46
CA GLU A 14 32.54 0.62 -28.95
C GLU A 14 34.00 0.28 -29.28
N LYS A 15 34.73 1.23 -29.87
CA LYS A 15 36.17 1.07 -30.16
C LYS A 15 36.98 1.07 -28.88
N ALA A 16 36.59 1.87 -27.89
CA ALA A 16 37.19 1.88 -26.57
C ALA A 16 37.04 0.52 -25.87
N LEU A 17 35.84 -0.05 -25.83
CA LEU A 17 35.61 -1.39 -25.26
C LEU A 17 36.36 -2.48 -26.02
N LYS A 18 36.41 -2.41 -27.37
CA LYS A 18 37.22 -3.33 -28.19
C LYS A 18 38.72 -3.23 -27.88
N LEU A 19 39.25 -2.05 -27.56
CA LEU A 19 40.66 -1.89 -27.14
C LEU A 19 40.95 -2.68 -25.85
N PHE A 20 39.99 -2.74 -24.93
CA PHE A 20 40.06 -3.55 -23.72
C PHE A 20 39.64 -5.02 -23.95
N GLY A 21 39.24 -5.40 -25.17
CA GLY A 21 38.75 -6.76 -25.46
C GLY A 21 37.43 -7.09 -24.74
N LEU A 22 36.62 -6.08 -24.45
CA LEU A 22 35.38 -6.20 -23.68
C LEU A 22 34.15 -6.18 -24.57
N ALA A 23 33.11 -6.91 -24.15
CA ALA A 23 31.78 -6.85 -24.75
C ALA A 23 31.05 -5.54 -24.35
N PRO A 24 30.03 -5.11 -25.10
CA PRO A 24 29.17 -3.97 -24.73
C PRO A 24 28.51 -4.11 -23.35
N SER A 25 28.24 -5.35 -22.93
CA SER A 25 27.66 -5.69 -21.62
C SER A 25 28.69 -5.93 -20.50
N ALA A 26 29.96 -5.57 -20.71
CA ALA A 26 31.01 -5.77 -19.73
C ALA A 26 30.78 -4.93 -18.47
N THR A 27 31.19 -5.44 -17.31
CA THR A 27 31.02 -4.70 -16.05
C THR A 27 32.14 -3.68 -15.86
N LEU A 28 31.90 -2.66 -15.02
CA LEU A 28 32.96 -1.73 -14.59
C LEU A 28 34.16 -2.45 -13.94
N ARG A 29 33.94 -3.63 -13.35
CA ARG A 29 35.02 -4.45 -12.80
C ARG A 29 35.90 -5.04 -13.91
N ASP A 30 35.29 -5.48 -15.01
CA ASP A 30 36.01 -6.02 -16.17
C ASP A 30 36.84 -4.93 -16.84
N LEU A 31 36.26 -3.72 -16.99
CA LEU A 31 36.97 -2.54 -17.49
C LEU A 31 38.19 -2.20 -16.62
N ASN A 32 38.02 -2.13 -15.30
CA ASN A 32 39.11 -1.86 -14.37
C ASN A 32 40.21 -2.93 -14.41
N THR A 33 39.83 -4.19 -14.58
CA THR A 33 40.77 -5.31 -14.65
C THR A 33 41.60 -5.23 -15.93
N SER A 34 40.95 -5.07 -17.08
CA SER A 34 41.65 -4.94 -18.36
C SER A 34 42.51 -3.69 -18.44
N TYR A 35 42.03 -2.56 -17.88
CA TYR A 35 42.80 -1.33 -17.78
C TYR A 35 44.12 -1.55 -17.04
N ARG A 36 44.09 -2.15 -15.84
CA ARG A 36 45.30 -2.45 -15.06
C ARG A 36 46.28 -3.35 -15.82
N CYS A 37 45.79 -4.33 -16.57
CA CYS A 37 46.61 -5.20 -17.40
C CYS A 37 47.33 -4.42 -18.52
N LEU A 38 46.62 -3.54 -19.24
CA LEU A 38 47.20 -2.72 -20.29
C LEU A 38 48.17 -1.68 -19.73
N VAL A 39 47.81 -1.00 -18.64
CA VAL A 39 48.72 -0.04 -17.98
C VAL A 39 50.02 -0.71 -17.60
N ARG A 40 49.98 -1.90 -16.98
CA ARG A 40 51.21 -2.63 -16.61
C ARG A 40 52.08 -2.98 -17.82
N LYS A 41 51.48 -3.24 -18.99
CA LYS A 41 52.20 -3.58 -20.22
C LYS A 41 52.84 -2.36 -20.89
N TYR A 42 52.14 -1.22 -20.87
CA TYR A 42 52.51 -0.02 -21.64
C TYR A 42 53.07 1.14 -20.78
N HIS A 43 53.17 0.99 -19.45
CA HIS A 43 53.71 2.05 -18.59
C HIS A 43 55.15 2.43 -18.97
N PRO A 44 55.52 3.72 -18.97
CA PRO A 44 56.88 4.17 -19.27
C PRO A 44 57.93 3.61 -18.30
N ASP A 45 57.58 3.34 -17.04
CA ASP A 45 58.50 2.73 -16.06
C ASP A 45 58.88 1.29 -16.40
N TYR A 46 57.98 0.53 -17.04
CA TYR A 46 58.27 -0.83 -17.50
C TYR A 46 58.91 -0.85 -18.90
N ASN A 47 58.98 0.30 -19.58
CA ASN A 47 59.48 0.44 -20.95
C ASN A 47 60.49 1.61 -21.08
N PRO A 48 61.61 1.59 -20.33
CA PRO A 48 62.55 2.72 -20.25
C PRO A 48 63.25 3.04 -21.57
N ASP A 49 63.40 2.05 -22.46
CA ASP A 49 64.06 2.20 -23.77
C ASP A 49 63.14 2.78 -24.85
N ARG A 50 61.83 2.89 -24.57
CA ARG A 50 60.79 3.31 -25.53
C ARG A 50 59.78 4.28 -24.91
N LYS A 51 60.27 5.29 -24.19
CA LYS A 51 59.43 6.23 -23.41
C LYS A 51 58.37 6.97 -24.23
N SER A 52 58.71 7.44 -25.43
CA SER A 52 57.77 8.17 -26.31
C SER A 52 56.61 7.26 -26.75
N TRP A 53 56.92 6.05 -27.21
CA TRP A 53 55.93 5.04 -27.59
C TRP A 53 55.03 4.63 -26.42
N ALA A 54 55.60 4.42 -25.23
CA ALA A 54 54.87 4.09 -24.01
C ALA A 54 53.93 5.23 -23.58
N HIS A 55 54.39 6.48 -23.69
CA HIS A 55 53.57 7.66 -23.39
C HIS A 55 52.38 7.78 -24.35
N GLU A 56 52.60 7.67 -25.66
CA GLU A 56 51.52 7.68 -26.65
C GLU A 56 50.51 6.56 -26.46
N ALA A 57 50.97 5.36 -26.09
CA ALA A 57 50.11 4.23 -25.77
C ALA A 57 49.27 4.50 -24.51
N MET A 58 49.88 5.05 -23.46
CA MET A 58 49.18 5.38 -22.21
C MET A 58 48.11 6.45 -22.40
N VAL A 59 48.39 7.49 -23.21
CA VAL A 59 47.40 8.52 -23.58
C VAL A 59 46.18 7.87 -24.25
N LYS A 60 46.41 6.96 -25.23
CA LYS A 60 45.32 6.23 -25.90
C LYS A 60 44.54 5.34 -24.94
N ILE A 61 45.21 4.62 -24.04
CA ILE A 61 44.57 3.74 -23.05
C ILE A 61 43.71 4.55 -22.08
N ASN A 62 44.20 5.69 -21.57
CA ASN A 62 43.43 6.54 -20.66
C ASN A 62 42.22 7.15 -21.36
N SER A 63 42.37 7.70 -22.57
CA SER A 63 41.23 8.26 -23.31
C SER A 63 40.18 7.20 -23.65
N ALA A 64 40.60 5.97 -23.98
CA ALA A 64 39.68 4.86 -24.17
C ALA A 64 39.02 4.43 -22.85
N TYR A 65 39.76 4.42 -21.75
CA TYR A 65 39.21 4.08 -20.44
C TYR A 65 38.09 5.04 -20.03
N ASP A 66 38.33 6.35 -20.16
CA ASP A 66 37.34 7.37 -19.83
C ASP A 66 36.06 7.21 -20.67
N ALA A 67 36.21 7.04 -22.00
CA ALA A 67 35.08 6.83 -22.90
C ALA A 67 34.30 5.53 -22.61
N ALA A 68 35.00 4.43 -22.30
CA ALA A 68 34.36 3.16 -21.93
C ALA A 68 33.67 3.25 -20.56
N MET A 69 34.25 3.98 -19.61
CA MET A 69 33.70 4.13 -18.26
C MET A 69 32.42 4.97 -18.27
N ASP A 70 32.42 6.08 -19.01
CA ASP A 70 31.24 6.92 -19.20
C ASP A 70 30.11 6.14 -19.90
N HIS A 71 30.43 5.35 -20.91
CA HIS A 71 29.44 4.52 -21.62
C HIS A 71 28.84 3.42 -20.75
N LEU A 72 29.66 2.65 -20.03
CA LEU A 72 29.14 1.62 -19.12
C LEU A 72 28.34 2.23 -17.96
N ALA A 73 28.70 3.44 -17.50
CA ALA A 73 27.94 4.17 -16.51
C ALA A 73 26.59 4.66 -17.04
N SER A 74 26.51 5.11 -18.31
CA SER A 74 25.25 5.54 -18.93
C SER A 74 24.30 4.36 -19.12
N LEU A 75 24.79 3.21 -19.61
CA LEU A 75 23.98 1.99 -19.74
C LEU A 75 23.38 1.57 -18.40
N ARG A 76 24.19 1.57 -17.32
CA ARG A 76 23.70 1.24 -15.99
C ARG A 76 22.67 2.26 -15.48
N TYR A 77 22.82 3.53 -15.83
CA TYR A 77 21.85 4.57 -15.47
C TYR A 77 20.52 4.33 -16.18
N GLU A 78 20.54 4.06 -17.49
CA GLU A 78 19.38 3.71 -18.30
C GLU A 78 18.67 2.47 -17.73
N GLU A 79 19.40 1.40 -17.39
CA GLU A 79 18.83 0.20 -16.76
C GLU A 79 18.12 0.48 -15.42
N ILE A 80 18.69 1.38 -14.60
CA ILE A 80 18.09 1.77 -13.31
C ILE A 80 16.84 2.61 -13.56
N GLU A 81 16.90 3.55 -14.50
CA GLU A 81 15.77 4.42 -14.87
C GLU A 81 14.60 3.58 -15.42
N GLU A 82 14.87 2.65 -16.33
CA GLU A 82 13.87 1.72 -16.87
C GLU A 82 13.21 0.88 -15.77
N ARG A 83 14.00 0.33 -14.85
CA ARG A 83 13.46 -0.44 -13.71
C ARG A 83 12.57 0.41 -12.81
N LEU A 84 13.00 1.64 -12.49
CA LEU A 84 12.20 2.55 -11.66
C LEU A 84 10.89 2.93 -12.37
N ASP A 85 10.94 3.17 -13.68
CA ASP A 85 9.76 3.43 -14.50
C ASP A 85 8.79 2.24 -14.50
N GLU A 86 9.29 1.02 -14.57
CA GLU A 86 8.47 -0.19 -14.47
C GLU A 86 7.82 -0.34 -13.09
N GLU A 87 8.56 -0.06 -12.02
CA GLU A 87 8.07 -0.07 -10.64
C GLU A 87 6.97 0.98 -10.41
N ILE A 88 7.17 2.21 -10.90
CA ILE A 88 6.17 3.30 -10.82
C ILE A 88 4.91 2.91 -11.59
N LYS A 89 5.06 2.44 -12.84
CA LYS A 89 3.91 2.00 -13.65
C LYS A 89 3.16 0.83 -13.00
N ALA A 90 3.87 -0.07 -12.32
CA ALA A 90 3.25 -1.18 -11.60
C ALA A 90 2.44 -0.68 -10.39
N HIS A 91 3.01 0.25 -9.62
CA HIS A 91 2.32 0.90 -8.50
C HIS A 91 1.07 1.66 -8.97
N ASP A 92 1.17 2.46 -10.03
CA ASP A 92 0.02 3.23 -10.55
C ASP A 92 -1.13 2.31 -10.98
N ARG A 93 -0.82 1.25 -11.75
CA ARG A 93 -1.81 0.23 -12.15
C ARG A 93 -2.45 -0.44 -10.94
N PHE A 94 -1.67 -0.80 -9.93
CA PHE A 94 -2.19 -1.39 -8.70
C PHE A 94 -3.13 -0.41 -8.00
N THR A 95 -2.71 0.84 -7.80
CA THR A 95 -3.48 1.87 -7.09
C THR A 95 -4.81 2.16 -7.78
N GLU A 96 -4.84 2.22 -9.11
CA GLU A 96 -6.08 2.40 -9.88
C GLU A 96 -7.06 1.23 -9.70
N LEU A 97 -6.57 0.00 -9.84
CA LEU A 97 -7.39 -1.22 -9.67
C LEU A 97 -7.88 -1.36 -8.24
N PHE A 98 -6.99 -1.15 -7.27
CA PHE A 98 -7.30 -1.16 -5.85
C PHE A 98 -8.37 -0.13 -5.53
N ALA A 99 -8.22 1.12 -5.97
CA ALA A 99 -9.18 2.18 -5.70
C ALA A 99 -10.56 1.86 -6.29
N ALA A 100 -10.63 1.31 -7.50
CA ALA A 100 -11.88 0.90 -8.13
C ALA A 100 -12.60 -0.19 -7.29
N ILE A 101 -11.86 -1.19 -6.82
CA ILE A 101 -12.42 -2.28 -6.00
C ILE A 101 -12.83 -1.76 -4.61
N ALA A 102 -11.97 -0.97 -3.97
CA ALA A 102 -12.22 -0.37 -2.67
C ALA A 102 -13.45 0.53 -2.69
N ASN A 103 -13.63 1.34 -3.74
CA ASN A 103 -14.85 2.14 -3.92
C ASN A 103 -16.12 1.28 -4.00
N SER A 104 -16.06 0.10 -4.63
CA SER A 104 -17.20 -0.81 -4.64
C SER A 104 -17.57 -1.32 -3.25
N VAL A 105 -16.56 -1.64 -2.42
CA VAL A 105 -16.76 -1.99 -1.01
C VAL A 105 -17.36 -0.81 -0.26
N LEU A 106 -16.75 0.38 -0.35
CA LEU A 106 -17.19 1.59 0.34
C LEU A 106 -18.62 1.99 -0.06
N GLU A 107 -19.02 1.80 -1.32
CA GLU A 107 -20.40 2.02 -1.74
C GLU A 107 -21.37 1.04 -1.05
N GLY A 108 -20.97 -0.21 -0.84
CA GLY A 108 -21.73 -1.17 -0.05
C GLY A 108 -21.86 -0.75 1.42
N VAL A 109 -20.77 -0.30 2.04
CA VAL A 109 -20.74 0.25 3.41
C VAL A 109 -21.61 1.51 3.51
N PHE A 110 -21.53 2.40 2.52
CA PHE A 110 -22.33 3.61 2.45
C PHE A 110 -23.82 3.28 2.38
N ILE A 111 -24.25 2.38 1.48
CA ILE A 111 -25.65 1.93 1.40
C ILE A 111 -26.12 1.35 2.73
N TYR A 112 -25.27 0.58 3.41
CA TYR A 112 -25.58 0.01 4.71
C TYR A 112 -25.94 1.10 5.73
N TYR A 113 -25.10 2.12 5.88
CA TYR A 113 -25.37 3.20 6.83
C TYR A 113 -26.44 4.20 6.36
N GLN A 114 -26.50 4.51 5.07
CA GLN A 114 -27.50 5.43 4.51
C GLN A 114 -28.93 4.98 4.81
N TYR A 115 -29.17 3.67 4.82
CA TYR A 115 -30.49 3.08 5.08
C TYR A 115 -30.68 2.64 6.53
N GLY A 116 -29.76 2.97 7.45
CA GLY A 116 -29.84 2.58 8.86
C GLY A 116 -29.78 1.07 9.09
N LEU A 117 -29.13 0.34 8.18
CA LEU A 117 -29.13 -1.12 8.16
C LEU A 117 -28.27 -1.70 9.29
N GLU A 118 -27.61 -0.90 10.11
CA GLU A 118 -27.08 -1.34 11.40
C GLU A 118 -28.16 -1.93 12.31
N ASN A 119 -29.42 -1.54 12.14
CA ASN A 119 -30.56 -2.10 12.86
C ASN A 119 -31.07 -3.39 12.18
N PRO A 120 -30.94 -4.58 12.80
CA PRO A 120 -31.40 -5.83 12.19
C PRO A 120 -32.90 -5.86 11.88
N PHE A 121 -33.73 -5.23 12.72
CA PHE A 121 -35.19 -5.26 12.59
C PHE A 121 -35.70 -4.73 11.25
N ILE A 122 -35.02 -3.74 10.67
CA ILE A 122 -35.49 -3.13 9.42
C ILE A 122 -35.06 -3.92 8.19
N ARG A 123 -34.09 -4.85 8.29
CA ARG A 123 -33.49 -5.54 7.14
C ARG A 123 -34.40 -6.56 6.48
N GLU A 124 -35.46 -6.99 7.14
CA GLU A 124 -36.22 -8.17 6.72
C GLU A 124 -37.34 -7.86 5.73
N GLN A 125 -37.78 -6.60 5.64
CA GLN A 125 -38.99 -6.23 4.90
C GLN A 125 -38.80 -5.00 4.01
N GLY A 126 -39.61 -4.91 2.96
CA GLY A 126 -39.68 -3.75 2.07
C GLY A 126 -38.35 -3.38 1.37
N VAL A 127 -38.17 -2.08 1.15
CA VAL A 127 -37.00 -1.50 0.49
C VAL A 127 -35.68 -1.80 1.22
N PRO A 128 -35.58 -1.68 2.57
CA PRO A 128 -34.35 -1.98 3.30
C PRO A 128 -33.80 -3.39 3.03
N ARG A 129 -34.64 -4.41 2.86
CA ARG A 129 -34.20 -5.77 2.51
C ARG A 129 -33.40 -5.83 1.22
N PHE A 130 -33.87 -5.14 0.18
CA PHE A 130 -33.16 -5.08 -1.11
C PHE A 130 -31.86 -4.31 -1.00
N ARG A 131 -31.84 -3.21 -0.22
CA ARG A 131 -30.64 -2.41 0.03
C ARG A 131 -29.60 -3.18 0.84
N TYR A 132 -30.03 -3.94 1.85
CA TYR A 132 -29.15 -4.79 2.65
C TYR A 132 -28.49 -5.87 1.79
N ARG A 133 -29.27 -6.56 0.95
CA ARG A 133 -28.73 -7.54 0.00
C ARG A 133 -27.79 -6.92 -1.03
N LEU A 134 -28.06 -5.69 -1.48
CA LEU A 134 -27.16 -4.98 -2.38
C LEU A 134 -25.84 -4.63 -1.69
N ALA A 135 -25.90 -4.07 -0.47
CA ALA A 135 -24.73 -3.76 0.35
C ALA A 135 -23.86 -5.01 0.57
N LEU A 136 -24.48 -6.11 1.03
CA LEU A 136 -23.77 -7.39 1.23
C LEU A 136 -23.09 -7.87 -0.04
N ARG A 137 -23.78 -7.82 -1.19
CA ARG A 137 -23.19 -8.25 -2.47
C ARG A 137 -22.01 -7.39 -2.88
N LYS A 138 -22.10 -6.07 -2.73
CA LYS A 138 -21.01 -5.15 -3.06
C LYS A 138 -19.77 -5.42 -2.20
N VAL A 139 -19.94 -5.49 -0.88
CA VAL A 139 -18.83 -5.78 0.05
C VAL A 139 -18.23 -7.16 -0.23
N ALA A 140 -19.05 -8.21 -0.35
CA ALA A 140 -18.55 -9.57 -0.60
C ALA A 140 -17.86 -9.73 -1.95
N ALA A 141 -18.41 -9.12 -3.02
CA ALA A 141 -17.78 -9.13 -4.34
C ALA A 141 -16.47 -8.34 -4.36
N GLY A 142 -16.41 -7.22 -3.63
CA GLY A 142 -15.19 -6.44 -3.47
C GLY A 142 -14.10 -7.23 -2.75
N ILE A 143 -14.40 -7.90 -1.64
CA ILE A 143 -13.47 -8.80 -0.94
C ILE A 143 -12.92 -9.86 -1.88
N SER A 144 -13.79 -10.52 -2.65
CA SER A 144 -13.37 -11.56 -3.61
C SER A 144 -12.44 -11.02 -4.72
N GLN A 145 -12.52 -9.72 -5.02
CA GLN A 145 -11.64 -9.06 -5.99
C GLN A 145 -10.32 -8.62 -5.34
N LEU A 146 -10.36 -8.12 -4.10
CA LEU A 146 -9.16 -7.77 -3.33
C LEU A 146 -8.23 -8.98 -3.16
N GLU A 147 -8.78 -10.17 -2.87
CA GLU A 147 -8.02 -11.42 -2.74
C GLU A 147 -7.22 -11.81 -3.99
N ARG A 148 -7.60 -11.27 -5.16
CA ARG A 148 -6.95 -11.57 -6.45
C ARG A 148 -5.94 -10.50 -6.87
N LEU A 149 -5.89 -9.36 -6.17
CA LEU A 149 -4.93 -8.31 -6.48
C LEU A 149 -3.52 -8.74 -6.09
N GLN A 150 -2.55 -8.39 -6.94
CA GLN A 150 -1.14 -8.62 -6.67
C GLN A 150 -0.46 -7.27 -6.42
N PRO A 151 -0.10 -6.95 -5.16
CA PRO A 151 0.63 -5.74 -4.84
C PRO A 151 2.07 -5.83 -5.37
N PRO A 152 2.60 -4.79 -6.04
CA PRO A 152 3.94 -4.84 -6.62
C PRO A 152 5.06 -4.60 -5.59
N ASN A 153 4.74 -4.04 -4.42
CA ASN A 153 5.72 -3.75 -3.37
C ASN A 153 5.11 -3.91 -1.96
N ALA A 154 5.94 -3.74 -0.93
CA ALA A 154 5.55 -3.94 0.47
C ALA A 154 4.51 -2.92 0.97
N VAL A 155 4.57 -1.68 0.50
CA VAL A 155 3.63 -0.62 0.91
C VAL A 155 2.23 -0.91 0.35
N ASP A 156 2.16 -1.35 -0.90
CA ASP A 156 0.94 -1.78 -1.55
C ASP A 156 0.36 -3.06 -0.91
N THR A 157 1.24 -3.95 -0.46
CA THR A 157 0.85 -5.16 0.29
C THR A 157 0.17 -4.78 1.61
N GLU A 158 0.80 -3.93 2.41
CA GLU A 158 0.21 -3.44 3.67
C GLU A 158 -1.13 -2.72 3.42
N THR A 159 -1.20 -1.89 2.36
CA THR A 159 -2.42 -1.16 2.00
C THR A 159 -3.57 -2.12 1.67
N LEU A 160 -3.29 -3.15 0.87
CA LEU A 160 -4.25 -4.20 0.54
C LEU A 160 -4.69 -4.99 1.78
N GLU A 161 -3.75 -5.37 2.65
CA GLU A 161 -4.02 -6.15 3.86
C GLU A 161 -4.90 -5.39 4.85
N VAL A 162 -4.61 -4.11 5.10
CA VAL A 162 -5.40 -3.26 6.01
C VAL A 162 -6.83 -3.12 5.50
N PHE A 163 -7.00 -2.78 4.22
CA PHE A 163 -8.33 -2.60 3.64
C PHE A 163 -9.12 -3.91 3.54
N SER A 164 -8.45 -5.03 3.23
CA SER A 164 -9.08 -6.36 3.17
C SER A 164 -9.54 -6.80 4.56
N SER A 165 -8.71 -6.61 5.59
CA SER A 165 -9.05 -6.94 6.98
C SER A 165 -10.28 -6.16 7.44
N PHE A 166 -10.33 -4.85 7.16
CA PHE A 166 -11.52 -4.04 7.42
C PHE A 166 -12.74 -4.56 6.67
N SER A 167 -12.63 -4.83 5.37
CA SER A 167 -13.74 -5.27 4.53
C SER A 167 -14.35 -6.58 5.04
N ILE A 168 -13.50 -7.54 5.42
CA ILE A 168 -13.91 -8.83 5.98
C ILE A 168 -14.57 -8.64 7.35
N ALA A 169 -13.95 -7.89 8.26
CA ALA A 169 -14.51 -7.60 9.58
C ALA A 169 -15.87 -6.90 9.47
N PHE A 170 -15.98 -5.94 8.56
CA PHE A 170 -17.23 -5.23 8.31
C PHE A 170 -18.31 -6.15 7.77
N LEU A 171 -17.98 -7.03 6.82
CA LEU A 171 -18.93 -8.02 6.29
C LEU A 171 -19.42 -8.98 7.39
N GLN A 172 -18.55 -9.41 8.30
CA GLN A 172 -18.94 -10.21 9.46
C GLN A 172 -19.94 -9.43 10.32
N CYS A 173 -19.67 -8.16 10.62
CA CYS A 173 -20.61 -7.30 11.34
C CYS A 173 -21.96 -7.12 10.64
N MET A 174 -21.96 -6.92 9.32
CA MET A 174 -23.20 -6.78 8.55
C MET A 174 -24.09 -8.01 8.67
N ARG A 175 -23.51 -9.21 8.83
CA ARG A 175 -24.23 -10.48 8.92
C ARG A 175 -24.78 -10.77 10.32
N MET A 176 -24.40 -9.99 11.33
CA MET A 176 -24.94 -10.14 12.69
C MET A 176 -26.41 -9.76 12.70
N ASP A 177 -27.26 -10.66 13.17
CA ASP A 177 -28.72 -10.53 13.20
C ASP A 177 -29.30 -10.65 14.63
N ARG A 178 -28.43 -10.81 15.64
CA ARG A 178 -28.84 -10.93 17.04
C ARG A 178 -29.64 -9.71 17.49
N ILE A 179 -30.74 -10.00 18.18
CA ILE A 179 -31.64 -9.03 18.77
C ILE A 179 -31.76 -9.34 20.26
N GLN A 180 -31.87 -8.30 21.09
CA GLN A 180 -32.12 -8.45 22.53
C GLN A 180 -33.51 -9.05 22.79
N ASP A 181 -33.59 -10.04 23.68
CA ASP A 181 -34.86 -10.63 24.11
C ASP A 181 -35.40 -9.92 25.37
N PRO A 182 -36.67 -9.49 25.41
CA PRO A 182 -37.28 -8.93 26.62
C PRO A 182 -37.17 -9.82 27.86
N SER A 183 -37.14 -11.14 27.68
CA SER A 183 -37.01 -12.16 28.74
C SER A 183 -35.57 -12.36 29.25
N ASP A 184 -34.59 -11.66 28.66
CA ASP A 184 -33.18 -11.77 29.04
C ASP A 184 -32.94 -11.53 30.53
N SER A 185 -31.96 -12.27 31.07
CA SER A 185 -31.51 -12.11 32.45
C SER A 185 -30.97 -10.69 32.71
N ARG A 186 -30.85 -10.30 33.99
CA ARG A 186 -30.23 -9.01 34.35
C ARG A 186 -28.79 -8.93 33.84
N SER A 187 -28.06 -10.05 33.82
CA SER A 187 -26.69 -10.12 33.31
C SER A 187 -26.63 -9.90 31.79
N GLU A 188 -27.48 -10.59 31.03
CA GLU A 188 -27.60 -10.40 29.57
C GLU A 188 -27.97 -8.95 29.20
N LYS A 189 -28.91 -8.36 29.95
CA LYS A 189 -29.28 -6.94 29.80
C LYS A 189 -28.16 -5.97 30.15
N ALA A 190 -27.23 -6.35 31.03
CA ALA A 190 -26.04 -5.54 31.32
C ALA A 190 -25.01 -5.66 30.18
N ALA A 191 -24.70 -6.88 29.74
CA ALA A 191 -23.81 -7.14 28.61
C ALA A 191 -24.29 -6.43 27.32
N TYR A 192 -25.58 -6.53 26.99
CA TYR A 192 -26.16 -5.84 25.84
C TYR A 192 -26.00 -4.31 25.90
N ARG A 193 -26.11 -3.69 27.08
CA ARG A 193 -25.97 -2.22 27.21
C ARG A 193 -24.56 -1.76 26.85
N HIS A 194 -23.54 -2.50 27.30
CA HIS A 194 -22.15 -2.26 26.96
C HIS A 194 -21.89 -2.52 25.47
N TYR A 195 -22.32 -3.68 24.96
CA TYR A 195 -22.24 -4.00 23.53
C TYR A 195 -22.88 -2.92 22.65
N ARG A 196 -24.11 -2.52 22.97
CA ARG A 196 -24.86 -1.52 22.20
C ARG A 196 -24.15 -0.17 22.20
N THR A 197 -23.68 0.27 23.37
CA THR A 197 -22.98 1.55 23.49
C THR A 197 -21.68 1.54 22.68
N GLY A 198 -20.90 0.46 22.76
CA GLY A 198 -19.72 0.25 21.92
C GLY A 198 -20.05 0.24 20.43
N SER A 199 -21.09 -0.49 20.01
CA SER A 199 -21.49 -0.56 18.60
C SER A 199 -21.92 0.79 18.05
N GLU A 200 -22.76 1.54 18.78
CA GLU A 200 -23.21 2.87 18.36
C GLU A 200 -22.02 3.83 18.18
N LEU A 201 -21.04 3.80 19.10
CA LEU A 201 -19.82 4.59 19.01
C LEU A 201 -18.94 4.18 17.82
N LEU A 202 -18.80 2.87 17.55
CA LEU A 202 -18.05 2.36 16.40
C LEU A 202 -18.70 2.76 15.08
N ASP A 203 -20.02 2.60 14.95
CA ASP A 203 -20.75 2.95 13.74
C ASP A 203 -20.66 4.47 13.46
N ASP A 204 -20.71 5.30 14.51
CA ASP A 204 -20.46 6.74 14.39
C ASP A 204 -19.01 7.07 13.97
N ALA A 205 -18.02 6.33 14.49
CA ALA A 205 -16.62 6.51 14.11
C ALA A 205 -16.39 6.16 12.63
N ILE A 206 -16.93 5.03 12.17
CA ILE A 206 -16.83 4.60 10.77
C ILE A 206 -17.50 5.61 9.83
N ARG A 207 -18.71 6.07 10.16
CA ARG A 207 -19.41 7.11 9.39
C ARG A 207 -18.59 8.38 9.27
N LYS A 208 -17.97 8.85 10.36
CA LYS A 208 -17.11 10.04 10.36
C LYS A 208 -15.82 9.86 9.58
N LEU A 209 -15.22 8.67 9.63
CA LEU A 209 -13.97 8.39 8.95
C LEU A 209 -14.16 8.26 7.43
N LEU A 210 -15.24 7.60 7.00
CA LEU A 210 -15.43 7.22 5.60
C LEU A 210 -16.39 8.12 4.82
N PHE A 211 -17.37 8.74 5.49
CA PHE A 211 -18.52 9.39 4.84
C PHE A 211 -18.91 10.70 5.52
N ARG A 212 -17.92 11.47 6.00
CA ARG A 212 -18.17 12.70 6.75
C ARG A 212 -19.03 13.68 5.96
N ALA A 213 -18.75 13.86 4.68
CA ALA A 213 -19.46 14.83 3.84
C ALA A 213 -20.90 14.38 3.54
N GLU A 214 -21.14 13.07 3.43
CA GLU A 214 -22.37 12.50 2.90
C GLU A 214 -23.36 12.10 4.00
N LEU A 215 -22.88 11.67 5.17
CA LEU A 215 -23.70 11.11 6.25
C LEU A 215 -23.74 12.01 7.51
N SER A 216 -23.18 13.22 7.47
CA SER A 216 -23.27 14.16 8.60
C SER A 216 -24.71 14.61 8.86
N GLY A 217 -25.31 14.12 9.95
CA GLY A 217 -26.56 14.65 10.50
C GLY A 217 -26.33 15.78 11.52
N PRO A 218 -27.37 16.55 11.90
CA PRO A 218 -27.28 17.63 12.90
C PRO A 218 -26.92 17.17 14.33
N ARG A 219 -26.80 15.86 14.56
CA ARG A 219 -26.49 15.21 15.84
C ARG A 219 -25.15 14.50 15.82
N THR A 220 -24.13 15.04 15.15
CA THR A 220 -22.76 14.59 15.35
C THR A 220 -22.36 14.91 16.80
N ARG A 221 -22.51 13.94 17.72
CA ARG A 221 -21.92 14.06 19.05
C ARG A 221 -20.42 14.33 18.85
N ALA A 222 -19.94 15.43 19.44
CA ALA A 222 -18.52 15.72 19.52
C ALA A 222 -17.85 14.51 20.15
N ALA A 223 -17.05 13.76 19.39
CA ALA A 223 -16.43 12.53 19.86
C ALA A 223 -14.90 12.64 19.80
N PRO A 224 -14.28 13.50 20.61
CA PRO A 224 -12.82 13.50 20.74
C PRO A 224 -12.30 12.27 21.54
N HIS A 225 -13.16 11.32 21.95
CA HIS A 225 -12.82 10.17 22.80
C HIS A 225 -13.34 8.80 22.29
N GLY A 226 -13.72 8.67 21.01
CA GLY A 226 -14.52 7.54 20.50
C GLY A 226 -13.86 6.15 20.62
N PHE A 227 -12.62 5.98 20.11
CA PHE A 227 -12.00 4.64 20.01
C PHE A 227 -11.67 4.02 21.37
N PRO A 228 -11.01 4.72 22.33
CA PRO A 228 -10.73 4.14 23.64
C PRO A 228 -11.99 3.80 24.42
N VAL A 229 -13.05 4.63 24.32
CA VAL A 229 -14.33 4.37 24.99
C VAL A 229 -15.04 3.19 24.33
N CYS A 230 -15.07 3.14 23.00
CA CYS A 230 -15.62 2.01 22.24
C CYS A 230 -14.94 0.69 22.64
N HIS A 231 -13.61 0.67 22.67
CA HIS A 231 -12.81 -0.46 23.11
C HIS A 231 -13.16 -0.85 24.56
N ALA A 232 -13.21 0.11 25.48
CA ALA A 232 -13.56 -0.15 26.89
C ALA A 232 -14.95 -0.78 27.04
N GLU A 233 -15.94 -0.34 26.25
CA GLU A 233 -17.29 -0.92 26.29
C GLU A 233 -17.31 -2.37 25.79
N PHE A 234 -16.59 -2.72 24.72
CA PHE A 234 -16.46 -4.12 24.29
C PHE A 234 -15.69 -4.97 25.31
N MET A 235 -14.60 -4.43 25.88
CA MET A 235 -13.82 -5.15 26.89
C MET A 235 -14.62 -5.48 28.15
N LYS A 236 -15.56 -4.62 28.58
CA LYS A 236 -16.48 -4.95 29.67
C LYS A 236 -17.35 -6.16 29.34
N VAL A 237 -17.84 -6.28 28.11
CA VAL A 237 -18.59 -7.48 27.67
C VAL A 237 -17.70 -8.71 27.74
N LEU A 238 -16.48 -8.63 27.22
CA LEU A 238 -15.55 -9.77 27.13
C LEU A 238 -15.03 -10.23 28.49
N ILE A 239 -14.77 -9.31 29.43
CA ILE A 239 -14.14 -9.60 30.72
C ILE A 239 -15.17 -9.77 31.84
N GLU A 240 -16.11 -8.83 31.97
CA GLU A 240 -17.06 -8.79 33.09
C GLU A 240 -18.32 -9.60 32.81
N HIS A 241 -18.60 -9.90 31.54
CA HIS A 241 -19.77 -10.65 31.09
C HIS A 241 -19.40 -11.84 30.19
N GLY A 242 -18.30 -12.54 30.49
CA GLY A 242 -17.74 -13.61 29.65
C GLY A 242 -18.67 -14.80 29.36
N ASP A 243 -19.70 -15.02 30.19
CA ASP A 243 -20.72 -16.06 29.95
C ASP A 243 -21.90 -15.58 29.09
N SER A 244 -21.92 -14.30 28.68
CA SER A 244 -23.03 -13.72 27.94
C SER A 244 -23.05 -14.15 26.48
N SER A 245 -24.26 -14.27 25.95
CA SER A 245 -24.51 -14.44 24.52
C SER A 245 -23.92 -13.32 23.63
N TRP A 246 -23.63 -12.13 24.19
CA TRP A 246 -23.08 -10.97 23.48
C TRP A 246 -21.55 -10.97 23.32
N VAL A 247 -20.84 -11.94 23.91
CA VAL A 247 -19.37 -12.01 23.85
C VAL A 247 -18.85 -12.17 22.43
N THR A 248 -19.49 -13.03 21.63
CA THR A 248 -19.08 -13.26 20.23
C THR A 248 -19.24 -11.98 19.40
N ASP A 249 -20.41 -11.35 19.53
CA ASP A 249 -20.76 -10.10 18.84
C ASP A 249 -19.80 -8.96 19.23
N ALA A 250 -19.45 -8.84 20.52
CA ALA A 250 -18.47 -7.87 21.01
C ALA A 250 -17.06 -8.14 20.50
N ALA A 251 -16.63 -9.40 20.41
CA ALA A 251 -15.32 -9.76 19.88
C ALA A 251 -15.18 -9.39 18.39
N ILE A 252 -16.21 -9.66 17.58
CA ILE A 252 -16.23 -9.29 16.16
C ILE A 252 -16.17 -7.76 16.00
N LYS A 253 -16.97 -7.02 16.77
CA LYS A 253 -16.96 -5.55 16.75
C LYS A 253 -15.66 -4.95 17.27
N SER A 254 -15.00 -5.58 18.25
CA SER A 254 -13.67 -5.18 18.72
C SER A 254 -12.61 -5.38 17.64
N TYR A 255 -12.65 -6.50 16.91
CA TYR A 255 -11.76 -6.71 15.78
C TYR A 255 -12.00 -5.68 14.67
N LEU A 256 -13.27 -5.36 14.37
CA LEU A 256 -13.59 -4.29 13.43
C LEU A 256 -13.01 -2.95 13.89
N LEU A 257 -13.15 -2.58 15.17
CA LEU A 257 -12.57 -1.36 15.73
C LEU A 257 -11.05 -1.27 15.47
N ASP A 258 -10.31 -2.35 15.70
CA ASP A 258 -8.86 -2.41 15.46
C ASP A 258 -8.52 -2.20 13.98
N THR A 259 -9.29 -2.81 13.07
CA THR A 259 -9.07 -2.64 11.62
C THR A 259 -9.39 -1.21 11.16
N VAL A 260 -10.45 -0.60 11.70
CA VAL A 260 -10.84 0.78 11.39
C VAL A 260 -9.76 1.77 11.86
N GLY A 261 -9.14 1.53 13.03
CA GLY A 261 -8.04 2.37 13.52
C GLY A 261 -6.83 2.39 12.59
N LYS A 262 -6.65 1.36 11.75
CA LYS A 262 -5.57 1.29 10.75
C LYS A 262 -5.94 1.94 9.42
N LEU A 263 -7.22 2.10 9.10
CA LEU A 263 -7.68 2.68 7.83
C LEU A 263 -7.25 4.14 7.64
N GLU A 264 -7.08 4.90 8.72
CA GLU A 264 -6.60 6.29 8.63
C GLU A 264 -5.26 6.39 7.88
N GLY A 265 -4.41 5.36 7.97
CA GLY A 265 -3.14 5.29 7.25
C GLY A 265 -3.27 5.09 5.73
N ILE A 266 -4.44 4.65 5.24
CA ILE A 266 -4.69 4.44 3.80
C ILE A 266 -5.01 5.76 3.09
N GLY A 267 -5.71 6.69 3.74
CA GLY A 267 -6.15 7.95 3.12
C GLY A 267 -5.03 8.72 2.41
N PRO A 268 -3.86 8.94 3.03
CA PRO A 268 -2.72 9.58 2.38
C PRO A 268 -2.11 8.78 1.22
N ARG A 269 -2.22 7.45 1.23
CA ARG A 269 -1.67 6.55 0.20
C ARG A 269 -2.57 6.48 -1.02
N VAL A 270 -3.90 6.52 -0.82
CA VAL A 270 -4.90 6.46 -1.89
C VAL A 270 -5.94 7.56 -1.70
N PRO A 271 -5.60 8.83 -2.00
CA PRO A 271 -6.46 9.99 -1.71
C PRO A 271 -7.83 9.95 -2.39
N THR A 272 -7.95 9.23 -3.51
CA THR A 272 -9.19 9.06 -4.28
C THR A 272 -10.30 8.33 -3.51
N LEU A 273 -9.97 7.66 -2.39
CA LEU A 273 -10.95 7.01 -1.52
C LEU A 273 -11.61 7.94 -0.50
N GLY A 274 -11.09 9.18 -0.31
CA GLY A 274 -11.67 10.15 0.63
C GLY A 274 -11.61 9.77 2.11
N ILE A 275 -10.85 8.73 2.48
CA ILE A 275 -10.74 8.24 3.87
C ILE A 275 -10.06 9.30 4.74
N GLY A 276 -10.76 9.75 5.79
CA GLY A 276 -10.25 10.72 6.75
C GLY A 276 -10.29 12.19 6.30
N GLN A 277 -10.94 12.50 5.17
CA GLN A 277 -11.13 13.88 4.68
C GLN A 277 -12.39 14.57 5.25
#